data_AF-A0A5C6DMN7-F1
#
_entry.id   AF-A0A5C6DMN7-F1
#
_cell.length_a   1.000
_cell.length_b   1.000
_cell.length_c   1.000
_cell.angle_alpha   90.00
_cell.angle_beta   90.00
_cell.angle_gamma   90.00
#
_symmetry.space_group_name_H-M   'P 1'
#
loop_
_entity.id
_entity.type
_entity.pdbx_description
1 polymer ?
#
loop_
_entity_poly.entity_id
_entity_poly.type
_entity_poly.pdbx_seq_one_letter_code
_entity_poly.pdbx_strand_id
1 'polypeptide(L)'
;MHNEPPTPITFEEAMKTGFDETPMESRIKVYGVRYVFVVDDDDNEFYVTRLGWRLLENLQSENWYKDKAYAKRGERLVEGSGVVYRVPTTNSRGIDQNLVVKFSRFAEEVPLQVAKTFPDKMPAEVVQGAMFNDPFQEFGLLVDLRNGHFGRKTLKIMTKHPICIFSPARKCAPWRLGRERGRFDRYRSGMAANNDSKYSKMDLDFERQYVYLFAWVKGTNADVCAQQGLITAQEAGEITMRAADEMRDKGFRVLDNKPSHVILRQRSNGELLRRNGELVYALVDFELLLRTEEYKEFLRNRDKANA
;
A
#
# COMPACT_ATOMS: atom_id res chain seq x y z
N MET A 1 11.63 -6.71 27.25
CA MET A 1 12.16 -5.91 26.13
C MET A 1 12.45 -6.90 25.01
N HIS A 2 11.54 -7.07 24.05
CA HIS A 2 11.75 -7.98 22.92
C HIS A 2 12.56 -7.26 21.85
N ASN A 3 13.89 -7.35 21.94
CA ASN A 3 14.83 -6.82 20.94
C ASN A 3 15.22 -7.87 19.88
N GLU A 4 14.54 -9.01 19.88
CA GLU A 4 14.82 -10.15 19.01
C GLU A 4 14.03 -10.06 17.70
N PRO A 5 14.55 -10.67 16.61
CA PRO A 5 13.78 -10.80 15.38
C PRO A 5 12.48 -11.58 15.64
N PRO A 6 11.40 -11.30 14.89
CA PRO A 6 10.13 -11.96 15.08
C PRO A 6 10.24 -13.47 14.80
N THR A 7 9.59 -14.27 15.63
CA THR A 7 9.45 -15.72 15.39
C THR A 7 8.17 -15.96 14.61
N PRO A 8 8.22 -16.57 13.41
CA PRO A 8 7.02 -16.79 12.63
C PRO A 8 6.15 -17.88 13.24
N ILE A 9 4.86 -17.84 12.93
CA ILE A 9 3.95 -18.98 13.06
C ILE A 9 3.63 -19.54 11.68
N THR A 10 3.18 -20.78 11.60
CA THR A 10 2.73 -21.39 10.34
C THR A 10 1.32 -20.91 9.97
N PHE A 11 0.92 -21.08 8.71
CA PHE A 11 -0.47 -20.89 8.32
C PHE A 11 -1.43 -21.79 9.12
N GLU A 12 -1.04 -23.03 9.43
CA GLU A 12 -1.88 -23.94 10.20
C GLU A 12 -2.19 -23.38 11.60
N GLU A 13 -1.19 -22.83 12.28
CA GLU A 13 -1.35 -22.16 13.58
C GLU A 13 -2.16 -20.88 13.47
N ALA A 14 -1.91 -20.09 12.42
CA ALA A 14 -2.64 -18.84 12.15
C ALA A 14 -4.14 -19.07 11.92
N MET A 15 -4.53 -20.14 11.22
CA MET A 15 -5.94 -20.48 10.97
C MET A 15 -6.70 -20.85 12.25
N LYS A 16 -6.00 -21.34 13.26
CA LYS A 16 -6.58 -21.81 14.53
C LYS A 16 -6.62 -20.73 15.61
N THR A 17 -6.04 -19.55 15.36
CA THR A 17 -5.81 -18.53 16.38
C THR A 17 -6.35 -17.15 15.96
N GLY A 18 -6.91 -16.39 16.90
CA GLY A 18 -7.29 -15.00 16.65
C GLY A 18 -6.06 -14.09 16.46
N PHE A 19 -6.19 -13.03 15.65
CA PHE A 19 -5.09 -12.08 15.39
C PHE A 19 -4.47 -11.49 16.66
N ASP A 20 -5.27 -11.19 17.68
CA ASP A 20 -4.79 -10.64 18.96
C ASP A 20 -4.46 -11.73 19.99
N GLU A 21 -4.49 -13.01 19.59
CA GLU A 21 -4.23 -14.18 20.44
C GLU A 21 -2.94 -14.92 20.04
N THR A 22 -2.30 -14.56 18.92
CA THR A 22 -1.03 -15.17 18.47
C THR A 22 0.12 -14.92 19.44
N PRO A 23 1.19 -15.73 19.46
CA PRO A 23 2.32 -15.48 20.36
C PRO A 23 2.93 -14.08 20.16
N MET A 24 3.34 -13.39 21.22
CA MET A 24 3.80 -12.00 21.15
C MET A 24 5.04 -11.86 20.26
N GLU A 25 5.92 -12.85 20.29
CA GLU A 25 7.13 -13.00 19.49
C GLU A 25 6.85 -13.01 17.97
N SER A 26 5.64 -13.42 17.56
CA SER A 26 5.18 -13.38 16.17
C SER A 26 4.55 -12.05 15.76
N ARG A 27 4.29 -11.15 16.72
CA ARG A 27 3.62 -9.88 16.47
C ARG A 27 4.63 -8.79 16.24
N ILE A 28 4.44 -8.07 15.14
CA ILE A 28 5.27 -6.93 14.75
C ILE A 28 4.38 -5.70 14.78
N LYS A 29 4.95 -4.58 15.24
CA LYS A 29 4.32 -3.27 15.04
C LYS A 29 5.37 -2.27 14.59
N VAL A 30 5.19 -1.79 13.35
CA VAL A 30 6.09 -0.84 12.71
C VAL A 30 5.27 0.17 11.91
N TYR A 31 5.71 1.44 11.92
CA TYR A 31 4.97 2.56 11.32
C TYR A 31 3.49 2.65 11.76
N GLY A 32 3.21 2.23 13.01
CA GLY A 32 1.86 2.24 13.58
C GLY A 32 0.93 1.12 13.11
N VAL A 33 1.39 0.19 12.27
CA VAL A 33 0.60 -0.95 11.77
C VAL A 33 1.01 -2.22 12.51
N ARG A 34 0.01 -3.00 12.93
CA ARG A 34 0.22 -4.32 13.54
C ARG A 34 0.18 -5.41 12.48
N TYR A 35 1.14 -6.31 12.56
CA TYR A 35 1.26 -7.49 11.73
C TYR A 35 1.43 -8.73 12.60
N VAL A 36 1.04 -9.87 12.07
CA VAL A 36 1.52 -11.18 12.53
C VAL A 36 2.44 -11.72 11.46
N PHE A 37 3.59 -12.24 11.88
CA PHE A 37 4.58 -12.86 11.02
C PHE A 37 4.20 -14.33 10.81
N VAL A 38 3.85 -14.67 9.58
CA VAL A 38 3.43 -16.01 9.16
C VAL A 38 4.37 -16.52 8.09
N VAL A 39 4.67 -17.82 8.09
CA VAL A 39 5.39 -18.51 7.00
C VAL A 39 4.56 -19.64 6.39
N ASP A 40 4.82 -19.93 5.12
CA ASP A 40 4.37 -21.16 4.47
C ASP A 40 5.47 -22.24 4.47
N ASP A 41 5.15 -23.42 3.94
CA ASP A 41 6.05 -24.58 3.90
C ASP A 41 7.30 -24.36 3.01
N ASP A 42 7.28 -23.31 2.18
CA ASP A 42 8.36 -22.91 1.28
C ASP A 42 9.23 -21.79 1.90
N ASP A 43 9.10 -21.53 3.21
CA ASP A 43 9.74 -20.44 3.98
C ASP A 43 9.43 -19.02 3.43
N ASN A 44 8.35 -18.87 2.65
CA ASN A 44 7.93 -17.55 2.23
C ASN A 44 7.33 -16.79 3.41
N GLU A 45 7.64 -15.51 3.49
CA GLU A 45 7.25 -14.66 4.61
C GLU A 45 6.00 -13.84 4.29
N PHE A 46 5.09 -13.80 5.27
CA PHE A 46 3.85 -13.06 5.22
C PHE A 46 3.73 -12.18 6.46
N TYR A 47 3.70 -10.87 6.25
CA TYR A 47 3.42 -9.89 7.28
C TYR A 47 1.95 -9.50 7.15
N VAL A 48 1.09 -10.23 7.86
CA VAL A 48 -0.37 -10.18 7.69
C VAL A 48 -0.96 -9.12 8.58
N THR A 49 -1.73 -8.18 8.02
CA THR A 49 -2.46 -7.17 8.82
C THR A 49 -3.71 -7.77 9.45
N ARG A 50 -4.33 -7.06 10.40
CA ARG A 50 -5.63 -7.47 10.97
C ARG A 50 -6.71 -7.69 9.89
N LEU A 51 -6.70 -6.90 8.82
CA LEU A 51 -7.65 -7.08 7.72
C LEU A 51 -7.31 -8.33 6.91
N GLY A 52 -6.02 -8.57 6.64
CA GLY A 52 -5.56 -9.78 5.97
C GLY A 52 -5.78 -11.06 6.77
N TRP A 53 -5.87 -10.98 8.10
CA TRP A 53 -6.18 -12.13 8.95
C TRP A 53 -7.51 -12.82 8.59
N ARG A 54 -8.48 -12.05 8.09
CA ARG A 54 -9.78 -12.60 7.63
C ARG A 54 -9.68 -13.34 6.30
N LEU A 55 -8.55 -13.20 5.61
CA LEU A 55 -8.27 -13.67 4.27
C LEU A 55 -7.06 -14.62 4.25
N LEU A 56 -6.67 -15.20 5.39
CA LEU A 56 -5.51 -16.11 5.48
C LEU A 56 -5.56 -17.21 4.41
N GLU A 57 -6.75 -17.78 4.16
CA GLU A 57 -6.90 -18.82 3.14
C GLU A 57 -6.61 -18.28 1.74
N ASN A 58 -7.13 -17.09 1.40
CA ASN A 58 -6.85 -16.41 0.14
C ASN A 58 -5.36 -16.05 -0.03
N LEU A 59 -4.63 -15.85 1.08
CA LEU A 59 -3.24 -15.42 1.10
C LEU A 59 -2.23 -16.54 0.81
N GLN A 60 -2.60 -17.81 0.97
CA GLN A 60 -1.71 -18.94 0.69
C GLN A 60 -1.07 -18.82 -0.70
N SER A 61 0.24 -19.10 -0.80
CA SER A 61 1.02 -18.81 -2.00
C SER A 61 0.54 -19.62 -3.22
N GLU A 62 -0.06 -20.79 -3.02
CA GLU A 62 -0.74 -21.62 -4.02
C GLU A 62 -1.84 -20.85 -4.77
N ASN A 63 -2.49 -19.89 -4.11
CA ASN A 63 -3.62 -19.17 -4.68
C ASN A 63 -3.20 -18.06 -5.65
N TRP A 64 -1.96 -17.58 -5.57
CA TRP A 64 -1.57 -16.40 -6.35
C TRP A 64 -0.07 -16.28 -6.67
N TYR A 65 0.85 -16.89 -5.92
CA TYR A 65 2.30 -16.72 -6.14
C TYR A 65 2.97 -17.91 -6.82
N LYS A 66 2.70 -19.13 -6.32
CA LYS A 66 3.33 -20.38 -6.75
C LYS A 66 3.22 -20.55 -8.27
N ASP A 67 4.30 -21.01 -8.90
CA ASP A 67 4.41 -21.15 -10.35
C ASP A 67 4.07 -19.88 -11.17
N LYS A 68 4.24 -18.70 -10.57
CA LYS A 68 3.84 -17.40 -11.14
C LYS A 68 2.35 -17.32 -11.42
N ALA A 69 1.52 -17.90 -10.55
CA ALA A 69 0.07 -17.90 -10.67
C ALA A 69 -0.53 -16.50 -10.91
N TYR A 70 0.05 -15.45 -10.33
CA TYR A 70 -0.38 -14.06 -10.50
C TYR A 70 -0.36 -13.61 -11.96
N ALA A 71 0.59 -14.13 -12.76
CA ALA A 71 0.73 -13.80 -14.17
C ALA A 71 -0.03 -14.79 -15.06
N LYS A 72 -0.15 -16.06 -14.65
CA LYS A 72 -0.83 -17.10 -15.43
C LYS A 72 -2.35 -17.04 -15.32
N ARG A 73 -2.88 -16.74 -14.13
CA ARG A 73 -4.31 -16.70 -13.81
C ARG A 73 -4.84 -15.29 -13.57
N GLY A 74 -3.95 -14.37 -13.19
CA GLY A 74 -4.31 -12.99 -12.96
C GLY A 74 -4.30 -12.16 -14.24
N GLU A 75 -4.79 -10.94 -14.11
CA GLU A 75 -4.81 -9.92 -15.14
C GLU A 75 -3.73 -8.89 -14.82
N ARG A 76 -2.81 -8.63 -15.75
CA ARG A 76 -1.82 -7.56 -15.60
C ARG A 76 -2.52 -6.22 -15.82
N LEU A 77 -2.42 -5.32 -14.85
CA LEU A 77 -2.90 -3.95 -14.98
C LEU A 77 -1.81 -3.14 -15.68
N VAL A 78 -2.08 -2.69 -16.90
CA VAL A 78 -1.08 -2.08 -17.79
C VAL A 78 -1.01 -0.56 -17.63
N GLU A 79 -1.96 0.03 -16.90
CA GLU A 79 -2.07 1.47 -16.68
C GLU A 79 -1.12 1.91 -15.55
N GLY A 80 0.19 1.95 -15.80
CA GLY A 80 1.20 2.42 -14.85
C GLY A 80 2.63 1.98 -15.17
N SER A 81 3.60 2.51 -14.42
CA SER A 81 5.01 2.13 -14.55
C SER A 81 5.41 0.94 -13.67
N GLY A 82 4.54 0.51 -12.76
CA GLY A 82 4.77 -0.63 -11.87
C GLY A 82 4.33 -1.97 -12.46
N VAL A 83 4.74 -3.06 -11.80
CA VAL A 83 4.28 -4.42 -12.12
C VAL A 83 3.15 -4.76 -11.16
N VAL A 84 1.91 -4.71 -11.66
CA VAL A 84 0.70 -4.91 -10.87
C VAL A 84 -0.21 -5.94 -11.54
N TYR A 85 -0.72 -6.88 -10.75
CA TYR A 85 -1.69 -7.87 -11.19
C TYR A 85 -2.94 -7.84 -10.32
N ARG A 86 -4.09 -8.07 -10.93
CA ARG A 86 -5.34 -8.43 -10.26
C ARG A 86 -5.48 -9.95 -10.32
N VAL A 87 -5.54 -10.60 -9.16
CA VAL A 87 -5.65 -12.05 -9.05
C VAL A 87 -6.94 -12.42 -8.33
N PRO A 88 -7.88 -13.13 -8.98
CA PRO A 88 -9.06 -13.62 -8.29
C PRO A 88 -8.68 -14.73 -7.30
N THR A 89 -9.22 -14.64 -6.08
CA THR A 89 -9.06 -15.70 -5.08
C THR A 89 -10.38 -15.94 -4.38
N THR A 90 -10.64 -17.19 -4.02
CA THR A 90 -11.81 -17.64 -3.28
C THR A 90 -11.32 -18.58 -2.20
N ASN A 91 -11.79 -18.42 -0.96
CA ASN A 91 -11.44 -19.34 0.11
C ASN A 91 -12.47 -20.48 0.26
N SER A 92 -12.19 -21.45 1.14
CA SER A 92 -13.08 -22.60 1.37
C SER A 92 -14.47 -22.20 1.89
N ARG A 93 -14.58 -21.00 2.49
CA ARG A 93 -15.83 -20.40 2.97
C ARG A 93 -16.58 -19.60 1.90
N GLY A 94 -16.13 -19.63 0.64
CA GLY A 94 -16.76 -18.91 -0.47
C GLY A 94 -16.57 -17.39 -0.44
N ILE A 95 -15.58 -16.88 0.30
CA ILE A 95 -15.26 -15.45 0.31
C ILE A 95 -14.42 -15.14 -0.93
N ASP A 96 -15.06 -14.48 -1.89
CA ASP A 96 -14.42 -13.95 -3.08
C ASP A 96 -13.70 -12.64 -2.78
N GLN A 97 -12.38 -12.63 -2.96
CA GLN A 97 -11.57 -11.43 -2.85
C GLN A 97 -10.51 -11.42 -3.95
N ASN A 98 -10.58 -10.43 -4.84
CA ASN A 98 -9.49 -10.20 -5.77
C ASN A 98 -8.33 -9.53 -5.03
N LEU A 99 -7.13 -10.09 -5.16
CA LEU A 99 -5.91 -9.51 -4.64
C LEU A 99 -5.28 -8.59 -5.70
N VAL A 100 -4.78 -7.45 -5.26
CA VAL A 100 -3.82 -6.65 -6.03
C VAL A 100 -2.43 -7.08 -5.61
N VAL A 101 -1.70 -7.72 -6.52
CA VAL A 101 -0.32 -8.14 -6.34
C VAL A 101 0.59 -7.09 -6.96
N LYS A 102 1.27 -6.30 -6.13
CA LYS A 102 2.15 -5.20 -6.56
C LYS A 102 3.57 -5.45 -6.07
N PHE A 103 4.54 -5.43 -6.97
CA PHE A 103 5.95 -5.62 -6.59
C PHE A 103 6.54 -4.29 -6.10
N SER A 104 7.21 -4.31 -4.95
CA SER A 104 7.79 -3.11 -4.35
C SER A 104 9.05 -2.67 -5.05
N ARG A 105 9.13 -1.35 -5.26
CA ARG A 105 10.25 -0.64 -5.87
C ARG A 105 11.13 0.09 -4.87
N PHE A 106 11.04 -0.24 -3.57
CA PHE A 106 11.83 0.47 -2.58
C PHE A 106 13.34 0.34 -2.86
N ALA A 107 14.05 1.42 -2.59
CA ALA A 107 15.46 1.60 -2.92
C ALA A 107 15.81 1.55 -4.42
N GLU A 108 14.83 1.53 -5.32
CA GLU A 108 15.04 1.86 -6.73
C GLU A 108 15.14 3.37 -6.96
N GLU A 109 15.66 3.76 -8.11
CA GLU A 109 15.58 5.13 -8.61
C GLU A 109 14.12 5.47 -8.97
N VAL A 110 13.67 6.67 -8.63
CA VAL A 110 12.32 7.12 -8.94
C VAL A 110 12.33 7.84 -10.31
N PRO A 111 11.70 7.28 -11.36
CA PRO A 111 11.64 7.91 -12.67
C PRO A 111 10.52 8.96 -12.70
N LEU A 112 10.60 9.98 -11.86
CA LEU A 112 9.66 11.11 -11.93
C LEU A 112 10.05 12.01 -13.11
N GLN A 113 9.32 11.86 -14.21
CA GLN A 113 9.28 12.91 -15.22
C GLN A 113 8.39 14.01 -14.69
N VAL A 114 8.92 15.21 -14.46
CA VAL A 114 8.14 16.41 -14.12
C VAL A 114 7.27 16.78 -15.34
N ALA A 115 6.18 16.06 -15.56
CA ALA A 115 5.19 16.39 -16.55
C ALA A 115 4.67 17.81 -16.30
N LYS A 116 4.55 18.61 -17.35
CA LYS A 116 4.00 19.97 -17.31
C LYS A 116 2.55 20.05 -16.80
N THR A 117 1.93 18.90 -16.57
CA THR A 117 0.55 18.68 -16.12
C THR A 117 0.45 18.22 -14.67
N PHE A 118 1.50 18.34 -13.86
CA PHE A 118 1.33 18.11 -12.42
C PHE A 118 0.37 19.14 -11.83
N PRO A 119 -0.73 18.69 -11.21
CA PRO A 119 -1.76 19.58 -10.64
C PRO A 119 -1.20 20.46 -9.52
N ASP A 120 -0.15 19.98 -8.86
CA ASP A 120 0.51 20.64 -7.75
C ASP A 120 1.87 21.19 -8.20
N LYS A 121 2.06 22.51 -8.12
CA LYS A 121 3.39 23.13 -8.20
C LYS A 121 4.23 22.66 -7.01
N MET A 122 4.86 21.50 -7.12
CA MET A 122 5.69 20.95 -6.04
C MET A 122 7.06 21.65 -6.00
N PRO A 123 7.59 21.96 -4.80
CA PRO A 123 8.95 22.49 -4.69
C PRO A 123 9.94 21.51 -5.33
N ALA A 124 10.91 22.03 -6.10
CA ALA A 124 11.89 21.21 -6.81
C ALA A 124 12.65 20.25 -5.87
N GLU A 125 12.92 20.68 -4.64
CA GLU A 125 13.56 19.88 -3.59
C GLU A 125 12.76 18.63 -3.22
N VAL A 126 11.42 18.71 -3.18
CA VAL A 126 10.54 17.57 -2.88
C VAL A 126 10.59 16.55 -4.01
N VAL A 127 10.65 17.02 -5.26
CA VAL A 127 10.77 16.15 -6.44
C VAL A 127 12.14 15.49 -6.50
N GLN A 128 13.22 16.26 -6.27
CA GLN A 128 14.59 15.74 -6.27
C GLN A 128 14.83 14.73 -5.14
N GLY A 129 14.19 14.93 -3.98
CA GLY A 129 14.26 14.04 -2.83
C GLY A 129 13.30 12.85 -2.88
N ALA A 130 12.54 12.67 -3.97
CA ALA A 130 11.54 11.62 -4.06
C ALA A 130 12.14 10.22 -3.90
N MET A 131 11.48 9.41 -3.09
CA MET A 131 11.86 8.05 -2.78
C MET A 131 10.59 7.20 -2.72
N PHE A 132 10.62 6.02 -3.34
CA PHE A 132 9.54 5.05 -3.18
C PHE A 132 9.40 4.64 -1.71
N ASN A 133 8.20 4.61 -1.16
CA ASN A 133 7.99 4.13 0.19
C ASN A 133 8.44 2.67 0.32
N ASP A 134 9.07 2.34 1.45
CA ASP A 134 9.29 0.93 1.79
C ASP A 134 7.95 0.21 2.04
N PRO A 135 7.92 -1.13 2.00
CA PRO A 135 6.68 -1.88 2.13
C PRO A 135 5.84 -1.55 3.37
N PHE A 136 6.51 -1.40 4.51
CA PHE A 136 5.86 -1.15 5.79
C PHE A 136 5.48 0.33 5.94
N GLN A 137 6.30 1.23 5.40
CA GLN A 137 6.02 2.66 5.36
C GLN A 137 4.80 2.99 4.50
N GLU A 138 4.63 2.38 3.31
CA GLU A 138 3.45 2.59 2.47
C GLU A 138 2.18 2.17 3.21
N PHE A 139 2.19 1.01 3.85
CA PHE A 139 1.08 0.55 4.67
C PHE A 139 0.82 1.47 5.86
N GLY A 140 1.87 1.93 6.55
CA GLY A 140 1.79 2.87 7.66
C GLY A 140 1.16 4.21 7.29
N LEU A 141 1.61 4.82 6.20
CA LEU A 141 1.06 6.07 5.68
C LEU A 141 -0.40 5.89 5.25
N LEU A 142 -0.73 4.77 4.60
CA LEU A 142 -2.09 4.48 4.17
C LEU A 142 -3.04 4.27 5.34
N VAL A 143 -2.62 3.53 6.37
CA VAL A 143 -3.40 3.35 7.60
C VAL A 143 -3.58 4.68 8.34
N ASP A 144 -2.54 5.51 8.41
CA ASP A 144 -2.61 6.83 9.04
C ASP A 144 -3.58 7.77 8.31
N LEU A 145 -3.54 7.81 6.98
CA LEU A 145 -4.49 8.54 6.14
C LEU A 145 -5.94 8.14 6.47
N ARG A 146 -6.19 6.84 6.57
CA ARG A 146 -7.51 6.28 6.85
C ARG A 146 -8.00 6.55 8.26
N ASN A 147 -7.08 6.61 9.24
CA ASN A 147 -7.41 6.98 10.62
C ASN A 147 -7.84 8.45 10.72
N GLY A 148 -7.38 9.31 9.79
CA GLY A 148 -7.86 10.68 9.67
C GLY A 148 -7.56 11.54 10.89
N HIS A 149 -6.37 11.39 11.48
CA HIS A 149 -5.94 12.14 12.65
C HIS A 149 -5.88 13.66 12.37
N PHE A 150 -5.52 14.04 11.15
CA PHE A 150 -5.39 15.42 10.69
C PHE A 150 -6.46 15.80 9.67
N GLY A 151 -6.71 17.10 9.55
CA GLY A 151 -7.63 17.65 8.56
C GLY A 151 -9.11 17.52 8.89
N ARG A 152 -9.95 17.83 7.89
CA ARG A 152 -11.42 17.83 8.00
C ARG A 152 -11.94 16.44 8.38
N LYS A 153 -12.61 16.27 9.53
CA LYS A 153 -13.06 14.95 10.03
C LYS A 153 -14.17 14.30 9.19
N THR A 154 -15.00 15.11 8.54
CA THR A 154 -16.09 14.65 7.66
C THR A 154 -15.61 14.12 6.32
N LEU A 155 -14.42 14.56 5.87
CA LEU A 155 -13.79 14.10 4.64
C LEU A 155 -13.24 12.67 4.84
N LYS A 156 -13.63 11.74 3.96
CA LYS A 156 -13.12 10.35 3.97
C LYS A 156 -12.61 9.98 2.59
N ILE A 157 -11.30 9.78 2.49
CA ILE A 157 -10.66 9.36 1.25
C ILE A 157 -10.72 7.85 1.16
N MET A 158 -11.37 7.34 0.11
CA MET A 158 -11.45 5.91 -0.13
C MET A 158 -10.15 5.41 -0.76
N THR A 159 -9.66 4.27 -0.28
CA THR A 159 -8.40 3.67 -0.74
C THR A 159 -8.53 2.16 -0.86
N LYS A 160 -7.60 1.51 -1.57
CA LYS A 160 -7.37 0.07 -1.40
C LYS A 160 -6.98 -0.25 0.06
N HIS A 161 -7.25 -1.48 0.49
CA HIS A 161 -6.96 -1.92 1.87
C HIS A 161 -5.65 -2.71 1.92
N PRO A 162 -4.71 -2.36 2.81
CA PRO A 162 -3.48 -3.13 3.02
C PRO A 162 -3.78 -4.46 3.74
N ILE A 163 -3.55 -5.59 3.05
CA ILE A 163 -3.87 -6.93 3.56
C ILE A 163 -2.62 -7.61 4.10
N CYS A 164 -1.55 -7.67 3.29
CA CYS A 164 -0.34 -8.41 3.62
C CYS A 164 0.85 -7.85 2.85
N ILE A 165 2.03 -7.91 3.45
CA ILE A 165 3.31 -7.79 2.74
C ILE A 165 3.87 -9.20 2.62
N PHE A 166 4.16 -9.63 1.40
CA PHE A 166 4.74 -10.94 1.11
C PHE A 166 6.20 -10.79 0.71
N SER A 167 7.07 -11.70 1.16
CA SER A 167 8.44 -11.80 0.69
C SER A 167 8.80 -13.27 0.42
N PRO A 168 9.14 -13.65 -0.82
CA PRO A 168 9.52 -15.02 -1.09
C PRO A 168 10.83 -15.37 -0.36
N ALA A 169 11.03 -16.64 0.00
CA ALA A 169 12.24 -17.12 0.69
C ALA A 169 13.52 -16.81 -0.10
N ARG A 170 13.43 -16.85 -1.42
CA ARG A 170 14.57 -16.63 -2.31
C ARG A 170 15.17 -15.23 -2.11
N LYS A 171 16.49 -15.18 -2.07
CA LYS A 171 17.26 -13.95 -2.22
C LYS A 171 17.51 -13.64 -3.70
N CYS A 172 17.61 -12.36 -4.02
CA CYS A 172 17.90 -11.85 -5.35
C CYS A 172 19.03 -10.84 -5.24
N ALA A 173 19.97 -10.92 -6.19
CA ALA A 173 21.04 -9.94 -6.25
C ALA A 173 20.45 -8.52 -6.35
N PRO A 174 20.91 -7.54 -5.55
CA PRO A 174 20.30 -6.21 -5.46
C PRO A 174 20.12 -5.50 -6.80
N TRP A 175 21.06 -5.66 -7.75
CA TRP A 175 20.96 -5.08 -9.09
C TRP A 175 19.76 -5.61 -9.90
N ARG A 176 19.34 -6.87 -9.69
CA ARG A 176 18.12 -7.42 -10.32
C ARG A 176 16.84 -6.81 -9.76
N LEU A 177 16.93 -6.29 -8.54
CA LEU A 177 15.86 -5.57 -7.86
C LEU A 177 15.98 -4.05 -8.06
N GLY A 178 16.92 -3.58 -8.90
CA GLY A 178 17.17 -2.16 -9.12
C GLY A 178 17.65 -1.38 -7.89
N ARG A 179 18.14 -2.05 -6.85
CA ARG A 179 18.38 -1.44 -5.53
C ARG A 179 19.70 -0.69 -5.43
N GLU A 180 19.61 0.50 -4.82
CA GLU A 180 20.75 1.34 -4.48
C GLU A 180 21.04 1.32 -2.97
N ARG A 181 22.30 1.05 -2.58
CA ARG A 181 22.71 0.92 -1.17
C ARG A 181 22.49 2.19 -0.35
N GLY A 182 22.84 3.35 -0.90
CA GLY A 182 22.68 4.63 -0.20
C GLY A 182 21.21 4.95 0.12
N ARG A 183 20.28 4.58 -0.76
CA ARG A 183 18.84 4.67 -0.50
C ARG A 183 18.39 3.67 0.55
N PHE A 184 18.89 2.43 0.47
CA PHE A 184 18.58 1.39 1.45
C PHE A 184 18.88 1.78 2.90
N ASP A 185 20.05 2.37 3.13
CA ASP A 185 20.45 2.80 4.49
C ASP A 185 19.51 3.83 5.12
N ARG A 186 18.86 4.67 4.29
CA ARG A 186 17.81 5.60 4.75
C ARG A 186 16.56 4.86 5.20
N TYR A 187 16.09 3.85 4.47
CA TYR A 187 14.92 3.06 4.89
C TYR A 187 15.19 2.27 6.17
N ARG A 188 16.37 1.65 6.28
CA ARG A 188 16.76 0.93 7.51
C ARG A 188 16.74 1.84 8.74
N SER A 189 17.23 3.07 8.59
CA SER A 189 17.19 4.08 9.65
C SER A 189 15.74 4.49 9.99
N GLY A 190 14.91 4.71 8.97
CA GLY A 190 13.49 5.02 9.14
C GLY A 190 12.71 3.90 9.84
N MET A 191 12.93 2.66 9.43
CA MET A 191 12.33 1.47 10.03
C MET A 191 12.73 1.33 11.51
N ALA A 192 14.02 1.46 11.83
CA ALA A 192 14.52 1.39 13.20
C ALA A 192 13.83 2.42 14.11
N ALA A 193 13.62 3.65 13.62
CA ALA A 193 12.93 4.71 14.36
C ALA A 193 11.41 4.49 14.52
N ASN A 194 10.82 3.57 13.77
CA ASN A 194 9.37 3.34 13.75
C ASN A 194 8.95 1.97 14.30
N ASN A 195 9.89 1.18 14.82
CA ASN A 195 9.59 -0.04 15.56
C ASN A 195 8.96 0.31 16.93
N ASP A 196 7.93 -0.43 17.33
CA ASP A 196 7.32 -0.29 18.65
C ASP A 196 8.02 -1.23 19.64
N SER A 197 8.53 -0.69 20.75
CA SER A 197 9.33 -1.43 21.74
C SER A 197 8.59 -2.56 22.47
N LYS A 198 7.25 -2.62 22.33
CA LYS A 198 6.42 -3.69 22.89
C LYS A 198 6.33 -4.92 21.99
N TYR A 199 6.78 -4.82 20.74
CA TYR A 199 6.64 -5.84 19.70
C TYR A 199 8.01 -6.29 19.20
N SER A 200 8.06 -7.43 18.49
CA SER A 200 9.28 -7.93 17.88
C SER A 200 9.81 -6.95 16.83
N LYS A 201 11.15 -6.84 16.74
CA LYS A 201 11.81 -5.87 15.88
C LYS A 201 11.86 -6.35 14.44
N MET A 202 11.37 -5.53 13.52
CA MET A 202 11.40 -5.80 12.08
C MET A 202 12.47 -4.95 11.39
N ASP A 203 13.19 -5.56 10.44
CA ASP A 203 14.16 -4.89 9.57
C ASP A 203 13.97 -5.33 8.10
N LEU A 204 14.42 -4.50 7.15
CA LEU A 204 14.35 -4.82 5.73
C LEU A 204 15.55 -5.66 5.31
N ASP A 205 15.35 -6.60 4.39
CA ASP A 205 16.44 -7.32 3.73
C ASP A 205 16.71 -6.74 2.34
N PHE A 206 17.94 -6.27 2.14
CA PHE A 206 18.43 -5.67 0.89
C PHE A 206 18.46 -6.63 -0.30
N GLU A 207 18.35 -7.94 -0.08
CA GLU A 207 18.37 -8.97 -1.11
C GLU A 207 17.01 -9.63 -1.33
N ARG A 208 16.00 -9.36 -0.48
CA ARG A 208 14.68 -9.98 -0.62
C ARG A 208 13.71 -9.12 -1.39
N GLN A 209 12.97 -9.71 -2.32
CA GLN A 209 11.85 -9.03 -2.97
C GLN A 209 10.69 -8.86 -1.98
N TYR A 210 9.97 -7.74 -2.06
CA TYR A 210 8.76 -7.54 -1.30
C TYR A 210 7.59 -7.27 -2.25
N VAL A 211 6.44 -7.83 -1.93
CA VAL A 211 5.22 -7.76 -2.73
C VAL A 211 4.09 -7.30 -1.83
N TYR A 212 3.41 -6.24 -2.22
CA TYR A 212 2.21 -5.79 -1.55
C TYR A 212 1.01 -6.59 -2.02
N LEU A 213 0.20 -7.02 -1.06
CA LEU A 213 -1.12 -7.55 -1.30
C LEU A 213 -2.15 -6.56 -0.76
N PHE A 214 -2.98 -6.03 -1.66
CA PHE A 214 -4.10 -5.18 -1.30
C PHE A 214 -5.44 -5.81 -1.71
N ALA A 215 -6.51 -5.40 -1.04
CA ALA A 215 -7.87 -5.70 -1.49
C ALA A 215 -8.17 -4.92 -2.78
N TRP A 216 -8.69 -5.60 -3.80
CA TRP A 216 -9.19 -4.95 -5.01
C TRP A 216 -10.29 -3.93 -4.71
N VAL A 217 -10.17 -2.75 -5.30
CA VAL A 217 -11.21 -1.73 -5.30
C VAL A 217 -12.01 -1.86 -6.58
N LYS A 218 -13.32 -2.11 -6.45
CA LYS A 218 -14.21 -2.25 -7.62
C LYS A 218 -14.38 -0.89 -8.32
N GLY A 219 -14.09 -0.88 -9.62
CA GLY A 219 -14.28 0.28 -10.50
C GLY A 219 -13.30 0.26 -11.66
N THR A 220 -13.34 1.32 -12.45
CA THR A 220 -12.46 1.57 -13.61
C THR A 220 -11.72 2.88 -13.36
N ASN A 221 -10.46 2.98 -13.77
CA ASN A 221 -9.71 4.21 -13.55
C ASN A 221 -10.23 5.36 -14.43
N ALA A 222 -10.06 6.60 -13.99
CA ALA A 222 -10.63 7.77 -14.65
C ALA A 222 -10.07 8.01 -16.06
N ASP A 223 -8.81 7.61 -16.33
CA ASP A 223 -8.21 7.68 -17.67
C ASP A 223 -8.94 6.76 -18.66
N VAL A 224 -9.17 5.51 -18.27
CA VAL A 224 -9.93 4.54 -19.07
C VAL A 224 -11.39 4.98 -19.21
N CYS A 225 -12.01 5.52 -18.17
CA CYS A 225 -13.37 6.08 -18.28
C CYS A 225 -13.44 7.23 -19.30
N ALA A 226 -12.42 8.09 -19.36
CA ALA A 226 -12.35 9.17 -20.34
C ALA A 226 -12.16 8.62 -21.77
N GLN A 227 -11.29 7.64 -21.95
CA GLN A 227 -11.07 6.96 -23.25
C GLN A 227 -12.34 6.25 -23.76
N GLN A 228 -13.16 5.73 -22.85
CA GLN A 228 -14.45 5.08 -23.15
C GLN A 228 -15.61 6.07 -23.33
N GLY A 229 -15.37 7.38 -23.16
CA GLY A 229 -16.42 8.41 -23.27
C GLY A 229 -17.42 8.42 -22.11
N LEU A 230 -17.12 7.78 -20.98
CA LEU A 230 -17.97 7.79 -19.79
C LEU A 230 -17.87 9.11 -19.00
N ILE A 231 -16.74 9.80 -19.15
CA ILE A 231 -16.48 11.16 -18.67
C ILE A 231 -15.65 11.90 -19.73
N THR A 232 -15.63 13.22 -19.66
CA THR A 232 -14.69 14.01 -20.47
C THR A 232 -13.27 13.95 -19.91
N ALA A 233 -12.26 14.25 -20.73
CA ALA A 233 -10.89 14.43 -20.26
C ALA A 233 -10.77 15.56 -19.23
N GLN A 234 -11.61 16.60 -19.35
CA GLN A 234 -11.71 17.67 -18.37
C GLN A 234 -12.21 17.14 -17.01
N GLU A 235 -13.31 16.38 -16.99
CA GLU A 235 -13.82 15.76 -15.76
C GLU A 235 -12.80 14.81 -15.11
N ALA A 236 -12.01 14.08 -15.91
CA ALA A 236 -10.92 13.25 -15.42
C ALA A 236 -9.79 14.06 -14.76
N GLY A 237 -9.49 15.25 -15.31
CA GLY A 237 -8.58 16.21 -14.69
C GLY A 237 -9.14 16.78 -13.39
N GLU A 238 -10.39 17.22 -13.39
CA GLU A 238 -11.07 17.82 -12.23
C GLU A 238 -11.16 16.86 -11.05
N ILE A 239 -11.53 15.59 -11.29
CA ILE A 239 -11.57 14.58 -10.21
C ILE A 239 -10.18 14.28 -9.65
N THR A 240 -9.14 14.32 -10.50
CA THR A 240 -7.75 14.11 -10.09
C THR A 240 -7.23 15.28 -9.25
N MET A 241 -7.53 16.52 -9.66
CA MET A 241 -7.24 17.74 -8.89
C MET A 241 -7.92 17.69 -7.52
N ARG A 242 -9.22 17.39 -7.51
CA ARG A 242 -9.99 17.31 -6.27
C ARG A 242 -9.43 16.25 -5.33
N ALA A 243 -9.03 15.09 -5.87
CA ALA A 243 -8.40 14.05 -5.08
C ALA A 243 -7.08 14.50 -4.44
N ALA A 244 -6.26 15.30 -5.15
CA ALA A 244 -5.05 15.90 -4.60
C ALA A 244 -5.35 16.91 -3.48
N ASP A 245 -6.32 17.81 -3.70
CA ASP A 245 -6.70 18.81 -2.72
C ASP A 245 -7.29 18.17 -1.45
N GLU A 246 -8.15 17.15 -1.61
CA GLU A 246 -8.68 16.39 -0.48
C GLU A 246 -7.56 15.65 0.29
N MET A 247 -6.55 15.10 -0.41
CA MET A 247 -5.37 14.52 0.23
C MET A 247 -4.57 15.57 1.01
N ARG A 248 -4.36 16.76 0.45
CA ARG A 248 -3.66 17.87 1.09
C ARG A 248 -4.39 18.32 2.35
N ASP A 249 -5.71 18.42 2.29
CA ASP A 249 -6.55 18.73 3.46
C ASP A 249 -6.40 17.71 4.58
N LYS A 250 -6.09 16.46 4.23
CA LYS A 250 -5.76 15.39 5.19
C LYS A 250 -4.30 15.38 5.64
N GLY A 251 -3.48 16.31 5.15
CA GLY A 251 -2.05 16.38 5.50
C GLY A 251 -1.19 15.42 4.69
N PHE A 252 -1.66 14.99 3.51
CA PHE A 252 -0.95 14.06 2.64
C PHE A 252 -0.81 14.59 1.22
N ARG A 253 0.14 14.04 0.48
CA ARG A 253 0.31 14.25 -0.96
C ARG A 253 0.87 13.00 -1.62
N VAL A 254 0.53 12.79 -2.88
CA VAL A 254 1.14 11.74 -3.72
C VAL A 254 1.89 12.44 -4.84
N LEU A 255 3.18 12.17 -4.99
CA LEU A 255 4.02 12.88 -5.96
C LEU A 255 3.70 12.52 -7.43
N ASP A 256 3.14 11.34 -7.67
CA ASP A 256 2.69 10.87 -8.99
C ASP A 256 1.16 10.76 -9.04
N ASN A 257 0.44 11.87 -8.88
CA ASN A 257 -1.02 11.88 -8.98
C ASN A 257 -1.46 12.06 -10.44
N LYS A 258 -2.24 11.10 -10.95
CA LYS A 258 -2.74 11.08 -12.34
C LYS A 258 -4.09 10.36 -12.44
N PRO A 259 -4.88 10.59 -13.50
CA PRO A 259 -6.21 10.00 -13.64
C PRO A 259 -6.25 8.46 -13.55
N SER A 260 -5.18 7.76 -13.98
CA SER A 260 -5.11 6.31 -13.86
C SER A 260 -5.00 5.79 -12.41
N HIS A 261 -4.71 6.66 -11.44
CA HIS A 261 -4.68 6.33 -10.01
C HIS A 261 -6.02 6.58 -9.29
N VAL A 262 -7.01 7.12 -10.00
CA VAL A 262 -8.34 7.45 -9.49
C VAL A 262 -9.34 6.44 -10.01
N ILE A 263 -9.84 5.56 -9.14
CA ILE A 263 -10.84 4.54 -9.48
C ILE A 263 -12.25 5.10 -9.31
N LEU A 264 -13.04 5.04 -10.37
CA LEU A 264 -14.44 5.42 -10.41
C LEU A 264 -15.32 4.18 -10.38
N ARG A 265 -16.28 4.14 -9.47
CA ARG A 265 -17.19 3.00 -9.33
C ARG A 265 -18.35 3.12 -10.31
N GLN A 266 -18.62 2.05 -11.06
CA GLN A 266 -19.85 1.91 -11.83
C GLN A 266 -20.97 1.27 -10.98
N ARG A 267 -22.19 1.71 -11.23
CA ARG A 267 -23.43 1.09 -10.75
C ARG A 267 -23.83 -0.07 -11.68
N SER A 268 -24.79 -0.89 -11.25
CA SER A 268 -25.29 -2.02 -12.04
C SER A 268 -25.95 -1.60 -13.36
N ASN A 269 -26.41 -0.36 -13.47
CA ASN A 269 -26.97 0.22 -14.70
C ASN A 269 -25.88 0.79 -15.66
N GLY A 270 -24.60 0.61 -15.35
CA GLY A 270 -23.47 1.10 -16.17
C GLY A 270 -23.05 2.54 -15.89
N GLU A 271 -23.87 3.33 -15.18
CA GLU A 271 -23.54 4.72 -14.84
C GLU A 271 -22.45 4.81 -13.77
N LEU A 272 -21.63 5.86 -13.85
CA LEU A 272 -20.68 6.18 -12.79
C LEU A 272 -21.39 6.66 -11.54
N LEU A 273 -20.96 6.15 -10.40
CA LEU A 273 -21.51 6.50 -9.11
C LEU A 273 -21.21 7.97 -8.80
N ARG A 274 -22.28 8.76 -8.71
CA ARG A 274 -22.22 10.13 -8.20
C ARG A 274 -22.95 10.27 -6.87
N ARG A 275 -22.48 11.20 -6.03
CA ARG A 275 -23.12 11.64 -4.79
C ARG A 275 -23.17 13.17 -4.81
N ASN A 276 -24.36 13.75 -4.71
CA ASN A 276 -24.57 15.20 -4.81
C ASN A 276 -23.97 15.81 -6.10
N GLY A 277 -24.12 15.13 -7.24
CA GLY A 277 -23.58 15.55 -8.55
C GLY A 277 -22.11 15.19 -8.79
N GLU A 278 -21.38 14.84 -7.74
CA GLU A 278 -19.94 14.59 -7.79
C GLU A 278 -19.58 13.11 -7.96
N LEU A 279 -18.54 12.82 -8.75
CA LEU A 279 -18.01 11.47 -8.93
C LEU A 279 -17.49 10.91 -7.60
N VAL A 280 -17.88 9.68 -7.25
CA VAL A 280 -17.30 8.96 -6.11
C VAL A 280 -16.05 8.23 -6.59
N TYR A 281 -14.94 8.44 -5.89
CA TYR A 281 -13.64 7.91 -6.27
C TYR A 281 -12.95 7.14 -5.14
N ALA A 282 -11.93 6.37 -5.51
CA ALA A 282 -10.96 5.79 -4.60
C ALA A 282 -9.54 5.88 -5.18
N LEU A 283 -8.52 5.95 -4.32
CA LEU A 283 -7.11 6.01 -4.72
C LEU A 283 -6.43 4.64 -4.57
N VAL A 284 -5.54 4.31 -5.52
CA VAL A 284 -4.91 2.97 -5.60
C VAL A 284 -3.40 2.95 -5.74
N ASP A 285 -2.72 4.09 -5.85
CA ASP A 285 -1.26 4.15 -5.87
C ASP A 285 -0.71 5.08 -4.78
N PHE A 286 0.15 4.53 -3.90
CA PHE A 286 0.69 5.20 -2.71
C PHE A 286 2.21 5.03 -2.58
N GLU A 287 2.88 4.56 -3.63
CA GLU A 287 4.34 4.36 -3.62
C GLU A 287 5.12 5.65 -3.38
N LEU A 288 4.54 6.81 -3.70
CA LEU A 288 5.10 8.14 -3.45
C LEU A 288 4.18 8.99 -2.55
N LEU A 289 3.40 8.34 -1.69
CA LEU A 289 2.60 9.00 -0.67
C LEU A 289 3.53 9.60 0.40
N LEU A 290 3.29 10.84 0.80
CA LEU A 290 4.03 11.54 1.83
C LEU A 290 3.09 12.31 2.74
N ARG A 291 3.50 12.51 3.99
CA ARG A 291 2.89 13.54 4.86
C ARG A 291 3.36 14.92 4.43
N THR A 292 2.49 15.92 4.52
CA THR A 292 2.87 17.33 4.36
C THR A 292 3.66 17.80 5.59
N GLU A 293 4.35 18.94 5.48
CA GLU A 293 5.17 19.45 6.60
C GLU A 293 4.30 19.87 7.79
N GLU A 294 3.12 20.44 7.50
CA GLU A 294 2.13 20.83 8.51
C GLU A 294 1.67 19.61 9.30
N TYR A 295 1.43 18.48 8.62
CA TYR A 295 1.03 17.27 9.31
C TYR A 295 2.17 16.67 10.14
N LYS A 296 3.41 16.69 9.63
CA LYS A 296 4.58 16.28 10.42
C LYS A 296 4.75 17.14 11.68
N GLU A 297 4.54 18.45 11.58
CA GLU A 297 4.59 19.36 12.72
C GLU A 297 3.50 19.07 13.75
N PHE A 298 2.26 18.85 13.29
CA PHE A 298 1.17 18.42 14.13
C PHE A 298 1.49 17.15 14.92
N LEU A 299 2.09 16.14 14.27
CA LEU A 299 2.49 14.89 14.95
C LEU A 299 3.56 15.15 16.02
N ARG A 300 4.59 15.94 15.71
CA ARG A 300 5.64 16.31 16.69
C ARG A 300 5.04 17.01 17.91
N ASN A 301 4.10 17.92 17.71
CA ASN A 301 3.45 18.65 18.82
C ASN A 301 2.54 17.75 19.65
N ARG A 302 1.82 16.84 18.99
CA ARG A 302 1.00 15.83 19.67
C ARG A 302 1.84 14.88 20.51
N ASP A 303 2.96 14.41 19.98
CA ASP A 303 3.84 13.47 20.68
C ASP A 303 4.51 14.14 21.88
N LYS A 304 4.89 15.43 21.78
CA LYS A 304 5.36 16.24 22.92
C LYS A 304 4.30 16.42 24.01
N ALA A 305 3.03 16.54 23.65
CA ALA A 305 1.94 16.72 24.62
C ALA A 305 1.55 15.42 25.35
N ASN A 306 1.91 14.26 24.79
CA ASN A 306 1.64 12.94 25.36
C ASN A 306 2.86 12.33 26.09
N ALA A 307 4.00 13.00 26.06
CA ALA A 307 5.23 12.61 26.75
C ALA A 307 5.29 13.24 28.14
#